data_AF-A0A381PZZ1-F1
#
_entry.id   AF-A0A381PZZ1-F1
#
_cell.length_a   1.000
_cell.length_b   1.000
_cell.length_c   1.000
_cell.angle_alpha   90.00
_cell.angle_beta   90.00
_cell.angle_gamma   90.00
#
_symmetry.space_group_name_H-M   'P 1'
#
loop_
_entity.id
_entity.type
_entity.pdbx_description
1 polymer ?
#
loop_
_entity_poly.entity_id
_entity_poly.type
_entity_poly.pdbx_seq_one_letter_code
_entity_poly.pdbx_strand_id
1 'polypeptide(L)'
;MKKVINKAISKYQPFTQIELEGRAWPEKTISKAPIWCSVDLRDGNQALIEPMGEEKKLRMFKLLLEIGFKEIEVGFPAASQTDFDFVRKIIEEGLVPDDVFIQVLTQSRKEL
;
A
#
# COMPACT_ATOMS: atom_id res chain seq x y z
N MET A 1 12.52 45.84 -1.34
CA MET A 1 12.00 44.48 -1.65
C MET A 1 10.47 44.55 -1.70
N LYS A 2 9.82 44.10 -2.78
CA LYS A 2 8.35 44.04 -2.87
C LYS A 2 7.85 42.90 -1.96
N LYS A 3 6.95 43.22 -1.03
CA LYS A 3 6.28 42.24 -0.16
C LYS A 3 5.35 41.39 -1.03
N VAL A 4 5.74 40.15 -1.31
CA VAL A 4 4.87 39.19 -2.00
C VAL A 4 3.76 38.80 -1.01
N ILE A 5 2.55 39.31 -1.22
CA ILE A 5 1.37 38.92 -0.44
C ILE A 5 0.71 37.76 -1.20
N ASN A 6 1.04 36.53 -0.82
CA ASN A 6 0.39 35.34 -1.37
C ASN A 6 -0.95 35.11 -0.65
N LYS A 7 -2.04 35.61 -1.25
CA LYS A 7 -3.41 35.44 -0.73
C LYS A 7 -3.86 33.98 -0.59
N ALA A 8 -3.19 33.02 -1.22
CA ALA A 8 -3.56 31.61 -1.12
C ALA A 8 -3.10 30.97 0.20
N ILE A 9 -2.20 31.61 0.97
CA ILE A 9 -1.69 31.07 2.24
C ILE A 9 -2.83 30.87 3.25
N SER A 10 -3.86 31.72 3.26
CA SER A 10 -4.99 31.60 4.20
C SER A 10 -5.84 30.34 4.01
N LYS A 11 -5.65 29.59 2.90
CA LYS A 11 -6.32 28.31 2.67
C LYS A 11 -5.71 27.16 3.47
N TYR A 12 -4.52 27.35 4.03
CA TYR A 12 -3.76 26.31 4.71
C TYR A 12 -3.45 26.75 6.13
N GLN A 13 -3.63 25.85 7.08
CA GLN A 13 -3.23 26.06 8.46
C GLN A 13 -1.99 25.23 8.78
N PRO A 14 -1.06 25.75 9.62
CA PRO A 14 0.04 24.96 10.13
C PRO A 14 -0.46 23.71 10.87
N PHE A 15 0.27 22.60 10.75
CA PHE A 15 0.03 21.43 11.59
C PHE A 15 0.32 21.78 13.06
N THR A 16 -0.55 21.33 13.97
CA THR A 16 -0.34 21.55 15.42
C THR A 16 0.76 20.61 15.90
N GLN A 17 1.79 21.17 16.54
CA GLN A 17 2.91 20.38 17.05
C GLN A 17 2.44 19.38 18.10
N ILE A 18 2.94 18.15 18.00
CA ILE A 18 2.72 17.09 18.99
C ILE A 18 3.92 17.08 19.93
N GLU A 19 3.69 17.46 21.19
CA GLU A 19 4.67 17.29 22.26
C GLU A 19 4.69 15.83 22.69
N LEU A 20 5.78 15.13 22.38
CA LEU A 20 6.00 13.76 22.81
C LEU A 20 7.23 13.71 23.72
N GLU A 21 6.98 13.92 25.01
CA GLU A 21 8.00 13.87 26.05
C GLU A 21 8.69 12.49 26.06
N GLY A 22 10.01 12.49 26.21
CA GLY A 22 10.79 11.25 26.25
C GLY A 22 10.87 10.48 24.92
N ARG A 23 10.58 11.11 23.77
CA ARG A 23 10.76 10.44 22.46
C ARG A 23 12.20 9.96 22.27
N ALA A 24 12.36 8.64 22.11
CA ALA A 24 13.69 8.03 22.00
C ALA A 24 14.14 7.78 20.54
N TRP A 25 13.26 7.93 19.55
CA TRP A 25 13.61 7.68 18.14
C TRP A 25 14.78 8.55 17.62
N PRO A 26 15.05 9.78 18.09
CA PRO A 26 16.20 10.56 17.62
C PRO A 26 17.56 9.95 18.00
N GLU A 27 17.61 9.13 19.04
CA GLU A 27 18.84 8.53 19.57
C GLU A 27 19.07 7.11 19.04
N LYS A 28 18.11 6.54 18.31
CA LYS A 28 18.17 5.16 17.83
C LYS A 28 18.64 5.10 16.38
N THR A 29 19.55 4.17 16.10
CA THR A 29 19.94 3.81 14.73
C THR A 29 19.27 2.49 14.33
N ILE A 30 18.73 2.44 13.11
CA ILE A 30 18.14 1.22 12.56
C ILE A 30 19.25 0.18 12.35
N SER A 31 19.06 -1.03 12.89
CA SER A 31 20.05 -2.12 12.84
C SER A 31 19.52 -3.43 12.25
N LYS A 32 18.22 -3.49 11.94
CA LYS A 32 17.53 -4.66 11.38
C LYS A 32 16.50 -4.20 10.36
N ALA A 33 16.26 -5.03 9.34
CA ALA A 33 15.17 -4.80 8.41
C ALA A 33 13.82 -4.91 9.14
N PRO A 34 12.83 -4.06 8.82
CA PRO A 34 11.47 -4.26 9.28
C PRO A 34 10.83 -5.44 8.53
N ILE A 35 9.63 -5.80 8.96
CA ILE A 35 8.72 -6.60 8.13
C ILE A 35 8.21 -5.68 7.02
N TRP A 36 8.31 -6.15 5.78
CA TRP A 36 7.90 -5.40 4.60
C TRP A 36 6.58 -5.94 4.07
N CYS A 37 5.62 -5.03 3.86
CA CYS A 37 4.39 -5.29 3.14
C CYS A 37 4.37 -4.43 1.87
N SER A 38 4.27 -5.09 0.71
CA SER A 38 4.10 -4.41 -0.58
C SER A 38 2.62 -4.19 -0.85
N VAL A 39 2.25 -2.99 -1.28
CA VAL A 39 0.85 -2.60 -1.61
C VAL A 39 0.66 -2.26 -3.09
N ASP A 40 1.64 -2.62 -3.92
CA ASP A 40 1.71 -2.25 -5.34
C ASP A 40 0.51 -2.76 -6.14
N LEU A 41 -0.03 -3.95 -5.82
CA LEU A 41 -1.14 -4.56 -6.55
C LEU A 41 -2.51 -3.97 -6.20
N ARG A 42 -2.63 -3.18 -5.12
CA ARG A 42 -3.87 -2.52 -4.70
C ARG A 42 -3.71 -1.01 -4.68
N ASP A 43 -2.96 -0.46 -3.73
CA ASP A 43 -2.80 0.99 -3.58
C ASP A 43 -2.05 1.60 -4.76
N GLY A 44 -0.95 0.97 -5.17
CA GLY A 44 -0.18 1.37 -6.34
C GLY A 44 -1.00 1.28 -7.63
N ASN A 45 -1.69 0.14 -7.83
CA ASN A 45 -2.54 -0.09 -8.99
C ASN A 45 -3.66 0.95 -9.14
N GLN A 46 -4.28 1.37 -8.03
CA GLN A 46 -5.37 2.35 -8.02
C GLN A 46 -4.91 3.78 -8.36
N ALA A 47 -3.61 4.07 -8.20
CA ALA A 47 -3.02 5.37 -8.53
C ALA A 47 -2.63 5.50 -10.01
N LEU A 48 -2.72 4.42 -10.80
CA LEU A 48 -2.37 4.44 -12.22
C LEU A 48 -3.49 5.09 -13.06
N ILE A 49 -3.08 5.82 -14.11
CA ILE A 49 -4.02 6.32 -15.13
C ILE A 49 -4.67 5.13 -15.85
N GLU A 50 -3.85 4.14 -16.22
CA GLU A 50 -4.30 2.87 -16.80
C GLU A 50 -3.99 1.75 -15.79
N PRO A 51 -5.02 1.23 -15.10
CA PRO A 51 -4.85 0.14 -14.15
C PRO A 51 -4.20 -1.10 -14.79
N MET A 52 -3.48 -1.87 -13.98
CA MET A 52 -2.92 -3.15 -14.37
C MET A 52 -4.05 -4.12 -14.70
N GLY A 53 -4.03 -4.64 -15.94
CA GLY A 53 -4.73 -5.88 -16.28
C GLY A 53 -4.09 -7.10 -15.62
N GLU A 54 -4.73 -8.25 -15.78
CA GLU A 54 -4.34 -9.52 -15.15
C GLU A 54 -2.85 -9.87 -15.37
N GLU A 55 -2.36 -9.79 -16.60
CA GLU A 55 -0.97 -10.12 -16.94
C GLU A 55 0.04 -9.25 -16.17
N LYS A 56 -0.22 -7.93 -16.12
CA LYS A 56 0.64 -6.97 -15.42
C LYS A 56 0.62 -7.21 -13.91
N LYS A 57 -0.56 -7.51 -13.34
CA LYS A 57 -0.68 -7.88 -11.92
C LYS A 57 0.08 -9.16 -11.60
N LEU A 58 -0.07 -10.19 -12.44
CA LEU A 58 0.63 -11.46 -12.23
C LEU A 58 2.16 -11.29 -12.32
N ARG A 59 2.63 -10.47 -13.27
CA ARG A 59 4.06 -10.14 -13.38
C ARG A 59 4.57 -9.39 -12.15
N MET A 60 3.82 -8.41 -11.65
CA MET A 60 4.18 -7.68 -10.43
C MET A 60 4.20 -8.61 -9.21
N PHE A 61 3.19 -9.46 -9.04
CA PHE A 61 3.15 -10.43 -7.95
C PHE A 61 4.37 -11.35 -7.96
N LYS A 62 4.72 -11.94 -9.12
CA LYS A 62 5.91 -12.78 -9.27
C LYS A 62 7.20 -12.02 -8.95
N LEU A 63 7.32 -10.77 -9.41
CA LEU A 63 8.48 -9.93 -9.10
C LEU A 63 8.63 -9.70 -7.59
N LEU A 64 7.53 -9.41 -6.87
CA LEU A 64 7.56 -9.19 -5.43
C LEU A 64 7.98 -10.46 -4.67
N LEU A 65 7.52 -11.63 -5.13
CA LEU A 65 7.97 -12.92 -4.61
C LEU A 65 9.47 -13.15 -4.86
N GLU A 66 9.97 -12.87 -6.07
CA GLU A 66 11.38 -12.99 -6.44
C GLU A 66 12.28 -12.06 -5.60
N ILE A 67 11.81 -10.85 -5.27
CA ILE A 67 12.51 -9.93 -4.36
C ILE A 67 12.55 -10.46 -2.92
N GLY A 68 11.56 -11.25 -2.52
CA GLY A 68 11.48 -11.87 -1.19
C GLY A 68 10.48 -11.22 -0.24
N PHE A 69 9.49 -10.47 -0.74
CA PHE A 69 8.39 -9.98 0.09
C PHE A 69 7.59 -11.14 0.68
N LYS A 70 7.19 -11.00 1.96
CA LYS A 70 6.41 -12.00 2.70
C LYS A 70 4.98 -11.54 2.99
N GLU A 71 4.72 -10.24 2.90
CA GLU A 71 3.39 -9.67 2.99
C GLU A 71 3.12 -8.87 1.70
N ILE A 72 2.02 -9.18 1.01
CA ILE A 72 1.66 -8.54 -0.26
C ILE A 72 0.16 -8.25 -0.28
N GLU A 73 -0.24 -6.98 -0.38
CA GLU A 73 -1.63 -6.57 -0.57
C GLU A 73 -2.04 -6.74 -2.04
N VAL A 74 -2.93 -7.69 -2.30
CA VAL A 74 -3.26 -8.19 -3.66
C VAL A 74 -4.52 -7.59 -4.26
N GLY A 75 -5.33 -6.86 -3.47
CA GLY A 75 -6.50 -6.18 -4.00
C GLY A 75 -7.53 -5.75 -2.95
N PHE A 76 -8.60 -5.13 -3.44
CA PHE A 76 -9.83 -4.81 -2.71
C PHE A 76 -11.01 -5.59 -3.34
N PRO A 77 -11.10 -6.91 -3.08
CA PRO A 77 -11.98 -7.82 -3.82
C PRO A 77 -13.47 -7.52 -3.61
N ALA A 78 -13.87 -6.93 -2.48
CA ALA A 78 -15.27 -6.57 -2.24
C ALA A 78 -15.75 -5.35 -3.05
N ALA A 79 -14.84 -4.56 -3.63
CA ALA A 79 -15.17 -3.35 -4.38
C ALA A 79 -14.76 -3.42 -5.87
N SER A 80 -13.98 -4.42 -6.27
CA SER A 80 -13.46 -4.57 -7.64
C SER A 80 -13.53 -6.03 -8.08
N GLN A 81 -14.33 -6.31 -9.12
CA GLN A 81 -14.42 -7.65 -9.70
C GLN A 81 -13.06 -8.11 -10.23
N THR A 82 -12.28 -7.23 -10.85
CA THR A 82 -10.93 -7.57 -11.35
C THR A 82 -9.97 -7.92 -10.22
N ASP A 83 -10.12 -7.31 -9.04
CA ASP A 83 -9.34 -7.69 -7.85
C ASP A 83 -9.82 -9.03 -7.29
N PHE A 84 -11.14 -9.23 -7.23
CA PHE A 84 -11.73 -10.51 -6.83
C PHE A 84 -11.22 -11.66 -7.70
N ASP A 85 -11.28 -11.51 -9.02
CA ASP A 85 -10.85 -12.52 -9.99
C ASP A 85 -9.34 -12.81 -9.86
N PHE A 86 -8.52 -11.77 -9.67
CA PHE A 86 -7.09 -11.94 -9.45
C PHE A 86 -6.78 -12.70 -8.16
N VAL A 87 -7.47 -12.37 -7.06
CA VAL A 87 -7.32 -13.08 -5.78
C VAL A 87 -7.73 -14.55 -5.92
N ARG A 88 -8.86 -14.83 -6.59
CA ARG A 88 -9.27 -16.22 -6.88
C ARG A 88 -8.22 -16.97 -7.67
N LYS A 89 -7.72 -16.36 -8.75
CA LYS A 89 -6.71 -16.95 -9.62
C LYS A 89 -5.46 -17.39 -8.85
N ILE A 90 -4.83 -16.49 -8.08
CA ILE A 90 -3.57 -16.82 -7.39
C ILE A 90 -3.75 -17.90 -6.31
N ILE A 91 -4.95 -18.02 -5.72
CA ILE A 91 -5.30 -19.08 -4.77
C ILE A 91 -5.56 -20.40 -5.49
N GLU A 92 -6.42 -20.40 -6.50
CA GLU A 92 -6.85 -21.61 -7.21
C GLU A 92 -5.72 -22.23 -8.03
N GLU A 93 -4.83 -21.41 -8.61
CA GLU A 93 -3.64 -21.87 -9.33
C GLU A 93 -2.46 -22.18 -8.39
N GLY A 94 -2.61 -22.02 -7.07
CA GLY A 94 -1.57 -22.35 -6.09
C GLY A 94 -0.31 -21.49 -6.23
N LEU A 95 -0.46 -20.21 -6.58
CA LEU A 95 0.65 -19.30 -6.85
C LEU A 95 1.20 -18.59 -5.61
N VAL A 96 0.53 -18.72 -4.47
CA VAL A 96 0.97 -18.14 -3.20
C VAL A 96 1.87 -19.14 -2.47
N PRO A 97 3.17 -18.83 -2.25
CA PRO A 97 4.06 -19.71 -1.48
C PRO A 97 3.63 -19.83 -0.01
N ASP A 98 4.00 -20.93 0.64
CA ASP A 98 3.62 -21.23 2.04
C ASP A 98 4.10 -20.18 3.06
N ASP A 99 5.18 -19.45 2.74
CA ASP A 99 5.76 -18.43 3.61
C ASP A 99 5.32 -16.99 3.26
N VAL A 100 4.30 -16.84 2.40
CA VAL A 100 3.76 -15.55 1.95
C VAL A 100 2.32 -15.38 2.39
N PHE A 101 2.04 -14.23 3.00
CA PHE A 101 0.73 -13.80 3.43
C PHE A 101 0.17 -12.77 2.46
N ILE A 102 -0.90 -13.13 1.75
CA ILE A 102 -1.66 -12.17 0.96
C ILE A 102 -2.58 -11.33 1.85
N GLN A 103 -2.58 -10.02 1.63
CA GLN A 103 -3.47 -9.07 2.29
C GLN A 103 -4.56 -8.61 1.33
N VAL A 104 -5.79 -8.49 1.84
CA VAL A 104 -6.91 -7.90 1.11
C VAL A 104 -7.46 -6.71 1.89
N LEU A 105 -7.85 -5.66 1.18
CA LEU A 105 -8.53 -4.52 1.78
C LEU A 105 -10.04 -4.76 1.78
N THR A 106 -10.74 -4.33 2.83
CA THR A 106 -12.19 -4.18 2.82
C THR A 106 -12.65 -2.96 3.62
N GLN A 107 -13.82 -2.42 3.27
CA GLN A 107 -14.52 -1.41 4.07
C GLN A 107 -15.25 -2.07 5.24
N SER A 108 -15.62 -1.28 6.25
CA SER A 108 -16.27 -1.80 7.47
C SER A 108 -17.79 -2.08 7.33
N ARG A 109 -18.31 -2.20 6.10
CA ARG A 109 -19.73 -2.51 5.84
C ARG A 109 -19.95 -4.02 5.95
N LYS A 110 -21.11 -4.46 6.44
CA LYS A 110 -21.35 -5.88 6.78
C LYS A 110 -21.54 -6.78 5.57
N GLU A 111 -22.02 -6.22 4.47
CA GLU A 111 -22.41 -6.91 3.24
C GLU A 111 -21.25 -7.11 2.25
N LEU A 112 -20.07 -6.56 2.57
CA LEU A 112 -18.87 -6.56 1.72
C LEU A 112 -17.94 -7.73 2.07
#